data_AF-A0A1C0V0T3-F1
#
_entry.id   AF-A0A1C0V0T3-F1
#
_cell.length_a   1.000
_cell.length_b   1.000
_cell.length_c   1.000
_cell.angle_alpha   90.00
_cell.angle_beta   90.00
_cell.angle_gamma   90.00
#
_symmetry.space_group_name_H-M   'P 1'
#
loop_
_entity.id
_entity.type
_entity.pdbx_description
1 polymer ?
#
loop_
_entity_poly.entity_id
_entity_poly.type
_entity_poly.pdbx_seq_one_letter_code
_entity_poly.pdbx_strand_id
1 'polypeptide(L)'
;MEVGIGRLRFGKGEVKAKELFSFFPEYWATTQNNLANAYKNKITGNRAENIDRAIACYQLALEVYKREDFPEKWAMTQNNLGSAYRQNHGQSSKEYRYSILQEVISILHPR
;
A
#
# COMPACT_ATOMS: atom_id res chain seq x y z
N MET A 1 29.57 7.67 9.61
CA MET A 1 29.00 8.38 8.44
C MET A 1 27.69 7.70 8.11
N GLU A 2 26.57 8.27 8.53
CA GLU A 2 25.25 7.95 7.97
C GLU A 2 24.47 9.26 7.86
N VAL A 3 24.10 9.61 6.64
CA VAL A 3 23.30 10.80 6.29
C VAL A 3 21.83 10.44 6.56
N GLY A 4 21.42 10.61 7.82
CA GLY A 4 20.03 10.45 8.26
C GLY A 4 19.21 11.69 7.91
N ILE A 5 18.21 11.50 7.07
CA ILE A 5 17.25 12.52 6.63
C ILE A 5 16.63 13.17 7.87
N GLY A 6 16.69 14.50 7.91
CA GLY A 6 16.55 15.32 9.11
C GLY A 6 15.27 15.11 9.91
N ARG A 7 15.44 14.96 11.23
CA ARG A 7 14.37 15.08 12.22
C ARG A 7 13.81 16.50 12.21
N LEU A 8 12.59 16.69 11.69
CA LEU A 8 11.82 17.90 11.97
C LEU A 8 11.20 17.76 13.37
N ARG A 9 11.74 18.53 14.32
CA ARG A 9 11.26 18.63 15.70
C ARG A 9 10.14 19.69 15.75
N PHE A 10 8.89 19.25 15.83
CA PHE A 10 7.78 20.09 16.32
C PHE A 10 7.45 19.68 17.76
N GLY A 11 7.14 20.66 18.59
CA GLY A 11 7.22 20.58 20.05
C GLY A 11 6.37 19.49 20.73
N LYS A 12 6.97 18.88 21.77
CA LYS A 12 6.34 18.18 22.92
C LYS A 12 5.19 17.20 22.69
N GLY A 13 5.09 16.59 21.51
CA GLY A 13 4.30 15.38 21.31
C GLY A 13 4.99 14.52 20.27
N GLU A 14 5.39 13.32 20.64
CA GLU A 14 5.67 12.28 19.65
C GLU A 14 4.34 11.99 18.94
N VAL A 15 4.04 12.75 17.88
CA VAL A 15 2.94 12.40 16.99
C VAL A 15 3.39 11.14 16.28
N LYS A 16 3.02 10.00 16.86
CA LYS A 16 3.29 8.68 16.29
C LYS A 16 2.77 8.71 14.87
N ALA A 17 3.52 8.18 13.89
CA ALA A 17 3.17 8.26 12.48
C ALA A 17 1.70 7.87 12.21
N LYS A 18 1.15 6.91 12.99
CA LYS A 18 -0.28 6.52 13.05
C LYS A 18 -1.29 7.67 13.25
N GLU A 19 -0.96 8.69 14.04
CA GLU A 19 -1.83 9.84 14.26
C GLU A 19 -1.77 10.78 13.06
N LEU A 20 -0.59 11.04 12.51
CA LEU A 20 -0.41 11.81 11.28
C LEU A 20 -1.13 11.15 10.07
N PHE A 21 -1.16 9.82 10.03
CA PHE A 21 -1.89 9.04 9.02
C PHE A 21 -3.42 9.16 9.16
N SER A 22 -3.94 9.26 10.38
CA SER A 22 -5.37 9.52 10.62
C SER A 22 -5.82 10.91 10.17
N PHE A 23 -4.90 11.89 10.10
CA PHE A 23 -5.23 13.26 9.70
C PHE A 23 -5.33 13.46 8.18
N PHE A 24 -4.70 12.58 7.37
CA PHE A 24 -4.71 12.69 5.90
C PHE A 24 -4.96 11.34 5.20
N PRO A 25 -6.11 10.70 5.43
CA PRO A 25 -6.40 9.36 4.91
C PRO A 25 -6.35 9.29 3.38
N GLU A 26 -6.79 10.33 2.69
CA GLU A 26 -6.82 10.39 1.22
C GLU A 26 -5.41 10.43 0.60
N TYR A 27 -4.49 11.21 1.18
CA TYR A 27 -3.10 11.27 0.72
C TYR A 27 -2.39 9.93 0.94
N TRP A 28 -2.69 9.26 2.05
CA TRP A 28 -2.19 7.92 2.32
C TRP A 28 -2.73 6.91 1.28
N ALA A 29 -4.04 6.93 1.01
CA ALA A 29 -4.64 6.06 -0.01
C ALA A 29 -4.10 6.31 -1.41
N THR A 30 -3.81 7.58 -1.76
CA THR A 30 -3.13 7.96 -3.00
C THR A 30 -1.74 7.35 -3.07
N THR A 31 -0.97 7.45 -1.98
CA THR A 31 0.37 6.87 -1.88
C THR A 31 0.33 5.36 -2.06
N GLN A 32 -0.61 4.67 -1.41
CA GLN A 32 -0.78 3.22 -1.55
C GLN A 32 -1.14 2.81 -2.98
N ASN A 33 -2.06 3.52 -3.62
CA ASN A 33 -2.44 3.26 -5.01
C ASN A 33 -1.26 3.47 -5.98
N ASN A 34 -0.41 4.47 -5.73
CA ASN A 34 0.79 4.72 -6.52
C ASN A 34 1.87 3.66 -6.29
N LEU A 35 2.09 3.25 -5.05
CA LEU A 35 3.02 2.19 -4.70
C LEU A 35 2.58 0.85 -5.32
N ALA A 36 1.28 0.56 -5.31
CA ALA A 36 0.70 -0.60 -5.97
C ALA A 36 0.98 -0.60 -7.48
N ASN A 37 0.81 0.54 -8.15
CA ASN A 37 1.16 0.71 -9.55
C ASN A 37 2.66 0.47 -9.81
N ALA A 38 3.53 0.99 -8.94
CA ALA A 38 4.97 0.79 -9.05
C ALA A 38 5.34 -0.70 -8.94
N TYR A 39 4.78 -1.42 -7.96
CA TYR A 39 4.98 -2.86 -7.83
C TYR A 39 4.44 -3.64 -9.02
N LYS A 40 3.22 -3.33 -9.49
CA LYS A 40 2.63 -3.98 -10.67
C LYS A 40 3.47 -3.84 -11.93
N ASN A 41 4.11 -2.68 -12.11
CA ASN A 41 4.93 -2.37 -13.28
C ASN A 41 6.41 -2.78 -13.12
N LYS A 42 6.83 -3.21 -11.93
CA LYS A 42 8.22 -3.55 -11.65
C LYS A 42 8.62 -4.83 -12.38
N ILE A 43 9.58 -4.69 -13.31
CA ILE A 43 10.10 -5.80 -14.14
C ILE A 43 11.17 -6.60 -13.39
N THR A 44 11.78 -6.03 -12.35
CA THR A 44 12.89 -6.64 -11.59
C THR A 44 12.40 -7.39 -10.34
N GLY A 45 13.09 -8.49 -10.00
CA GLY A 45 12.72 -9.38 -8.90
C GLY A 45 11.66 -10.40 -9.30
N ASN A 46 11.09 -11.09 -8.31
CA ASN A 46 10.05 -12.08 -8.56
C ASN A 46 8.72 -11.37 -8.90
N ARG A 47 8.25 -11.58 -10.13
CA ARG A 47 7.01 -10.96 -10.65
C ARG A 47 5.79 -11.31 -9.80
N ALA A 48 5.69 -12.54 -9.31
CA ALA A 48 4.57 -12.97 -8.48
C ALA A 48 4.51 -12.15 -7.17
N GLU A 49 5.66 -11.99 -6.51
CA GLU A 49 5.76 -11.23 -5.25
C GLU A 49 5.46 -9.75 -5.43
N ASN A 50 5.93 -9.17 -6.54
CA ASN A 50 5.61 -7.80 -6.90
C ASN A 50 4.09 -7.63 -7.12
N ILE A 51 3.43 -8.58 -7.79
CA ILE A 51 1.97 -8.54 -7.98
C ILE A 51 1.22 -8.71 -6.66
N ASP A 52 1.68 -9.60 -5.77
CA ASP A 52 1.07 -9.77 -4.45
C ASP A 52 1.20 -8.51 -3.58
N ARG A 53 2.36 -7.83 -3.62
CA ARG A 53 2.54 -6.52 -2.96
C ARG A 53 1.63 -5.44 -3.56
N ALA A 54 1.47 -5.42 -4.88
CA ALA A 54 0.55 -4.51 -5.54
C ALA A 54 -0.90 -4.73 -5.08
N ILE A 55 -1.34 -5.98 -4.99
CA ILE A 55 -2.67 -6.36 -4.48
C ILE A 55 -2.88 -5.84 -3.07
N ALA A 56 -1.93 -6.06 -2.15
CA ALA A 56 -2.02 -5.59 -0.78
C ALA A 56 -2.15 -4.05 -0.71
N CYS A 57 -1.35 -3.32 -1.49
CA CYS A 57 -1.39 -1.87 -1.53
C CYS A 57 -2.72 -1.33 -2.10
N TYR A 58 -3.29 -1.96 -3.14
CA TYR A 58 -4.62 -1.59 -3.63
C TYR A 58 -5.72 -1.85 -2.60
N GLN A 59 -5.64 -2.97 -1.85
CA GLN A 59 -6.59 -3.27 -0.79
C GLN A 59 -6.57 -2.21 0.33
N LEU A 60 -5.38 -1.77 0.74
CA LEU A 60 -5.21 -0.68 1.69
C LEU A 60 -5.81 0.64 1.18
N ALA A 61 -5.58 0.99 -0.09
CA ALA A 61 -6.20 2.19 -0.68
C ALA A 61 -7.75 2.12 -0.65
N LEU A 62 -8.34 0.93 -0.80
CA LEU A 62 -9.79 0.70 -0.71
C LEU A 62 -10.34 0.74 0.74
N GLU A 63 -9.49 0.73 1.75
CA GLU A 63 -9.93 1.01 3.13
C GLU A 63 -10.37 2.46 3.29
N VAL A 64 -9.80 3.38 2.51
CA VAL A 64 -10.13 4.82 2.51
C VAL A 64 -11.01 5.20 1.33
N TYR A 65 -10.68 4.77 0.11
CA TYR A 65 -11.50 5.03 -1.05
C TYR A 65 -12.74 4.15 -0.98
N LYS A 66 -13.82 4.70 -0.42
CA LYS A 66 -15.16 4.09 -0.44
C LYS A 66 -15.91 4.56 -1.68
N ARG A 67 -16.84 3.73 -2.15
CA ARG A 67 -17.62 4.02 -3.36
C ARG A 67 -18.51 5.25 -3.16
N GLU A 68 -18.97 5.46 -1.95
CA GLU A 68 -19.88 6.52 -1.54
C GLU A 68 -19.17 7.88 -1.45
N ASP A 69 -17.94 7.90 -0.93
CA ASP A 69 -17.17 9.13 -0.69
C ASP A 69 -16.25 9.49 -1.86
N PHE A 70 -15.71 8.47 -2.57
CA PHE A 70 -14.72 8.64 -3.63
C PHE A 70 -15.01 7.69 -4.82
N PRO A 71 -16.15 7.82 -5.51
CA PRO A 71 -16.60 6.86 -6.52
C PRO A 71 -15.57 6.65 -7.65
N GLU A 72 -14.95 7.73 -8.14
CA GLU A 72 -13.95 7.66 -9.21
C GLU A 72 -12.66 6.97 -8.75
N LYS A 73 -12.15 7.33 -7.56
CA LYS A 73 -10.92 6.74 -7.02
C LYS A 73 -11.13 5.28 -6.66
N TRP A 74 -12.27 4.94 -6.07
CA TRP A 74 -12.67 3.56 -5.80
C TRP A 74 -12.72 2.73 -7.09
N ALA A 75 -13.41 3.21 -8.14
CA ALA A 75 -13.52 2.50 -9.40
C ALA A 75 -12.15 2.29 -10.07
N MET A 76 -11.30 3.33 -10.07
CA MET A 76 -9.93 3.23 -10.58
C MET A 76 -9.10 2.20 -9.80
N THR A 77 -9.14 2.24 -8.47
CA THR A 77 -8.40 1.29 -7.63
C THR A 77 -8.92 -0.14 -7.79
N GLN A 78 -10.23 -0.35 -7.92
CA GLN A 78 -10.82 -1.65 -8.23
C GLN A 78 -10.41 -2.20 -9.60
N ASN A 79 -10.42 -1.35 -10.64
CA ASN A 79 -9.95 -1.73 -11.98
C ASN A 79 -8.49 -2.17 -11.96
N ASN A 80 -7.65 -1.43 -11.22
CA ASN A 80 -6.25 -1.75 -11.05
C ASN A 80 -6.03 -3.06 -10.27
N LEU A 81 -6.80 -3.29 -9.22
CA LEU A 81 -6.79 -4.54 -8.45
C LEU A 81 -7.21 -5.73 -9.32
N GLY A 82 -8.24 -5.58 -10.15
CA GLY A 82 -8.66 -6.61 -11.10
C GLY A 82 -7.56 -6.95 -12.12
N SER A 83 -6.84 -5.93 -12.62
CA SER A 83 -5.68 -6.12 -13.50
C SER A 83 -4.55 -6.89 -12.80
N ALA A 84 -4.28 -6.59 -11.53
CA ALA A 84 -3.29 -7.30 -10.73
C ALA A 84 -3.70 -8.77 -10.50
N TYR A 85 -4.98 -9.04 -10.19
CA TYR A 85 -5.48 -10.42 -10.06
C TYR A 85 -5.39 -11.22 -11.34
N ARG A 86 -5.72 -10.62 -12.50
CA ARG A 86 -5.57 -11.26 -13.80
C ARG A 86 -4.11 -11.66 -14.07
N GLN A 87 -3.15 -10.83 -13.66
CA GLN A 87 -1.72 -11.13 -13.76
C GLN A 87 -1.26 -12.18 -12.74
N ASN A 88 -1.91 -12.25 -11.58
CA ASN A 88 -1.57 -13.20 -10.51
C ASN A 88 -2.10 -14.63 -10.76
N HIS A 89 -3.16 -14.77 -11.57
CA HIS A 89 -3.89 -16.02 -11.79
C HIS A 89 -3.08 -17.20 -12.39
N GLY A 90 -1.77 -17.02 -12.60
CA GLY A 90 -0.85 -18.08 -12.98
C GLY A 90 0.35 -18.31 -12.07
N GLN A 91 0.49 -17.64 -10.91
CA GLN A 91 1.80 -17.62 -10.21
C GLN A 91 1.84 -17.73 -8.66
N SER A 92 0.77 -17.52 -7.88
CA SER A 92 0.88 -17.41 -6.40
C SER A 92 0.09 -18.46 -5.60
N SER A 93 0.72 -19.02 -4.55
CA SER A 93 0.06 -19.90 -3.54
C SER A 93 -0.67 -19.05 -2.49
N LYS A 94 -1.77 -19.58 -1.95
CA LYS A 94 -2.59 -18.87 -0.94
C LYS A 94 -1.78 -18.51 0.33
N GLU A 95 -0.82 -19.35 0.72
CA GLU A 95 0.03 -19.11 1.90
C GLU A 95 0.94 -17.89 1.73
N TYR A 96 1.47 -17.68 0.52
CA TYR A 96 2.37 -16.56 0.22
C TYR A 96 1.64 -15.20 0.24
N ARG A 97 0.37 -15.18 -0.17
CA ARG A 97 -0.48 -13.97 -0.05
C ARG A 97 -0.67 -13.54 1.39
N TYR A 98 -0.81 -14.48 2.33
CA TYR A 98 -0.94 -14.16 3.76
C TYR A 98 0.36 -13.60 4.36
N SER A 99 1.54 -14.12 3.99
CA SER A 99 2.81 -13.60 4.50
C SER A 99 3.08 -12.18 4.03
N ILE A 100 2.81 -11.86 2.76
CA ILE A 100 2.99 -10.51 2.21
C ILE A 100 2.04 -9.51 2.84
N LEU A 101 0.77 -9.89 3.06
CA LEU A 101 -0.18 -9.02 3.78
C LEU A 101 0.34 -8.69 5.18
N GLN A 102 0.88 -9.68 5.91
CA GLN A 102 1.45 -9.45 7.24
C GLN A 102 2.74 -8.60 7.19
N GLU A 103 3.61 -8.80 6.20
CA GLU A 103 4.81 -7.97 6.00
C GLU A 103 4.42 -6.50 5.76
N VAL A 104 3.51 -6.25 4.82
CA VAL A 104 3.04 -4.90 4.48
C VAL A 104 2.36 -4.26 5.71
N ILE A 105 1.52 -5.00 6.43
CA ILE A 105 0.92 -4.53 7.69
C ILE A 105 1.98 -4.25 8.76
N SER A 106 3.04 -5.07 8.86
CA SER A 106 4.12 -4.88 9.84
C SER A 106 4.97 -3.64 9.55
N ILE A 107 5.18 -3.32 8.27
CA ILE A 107 5.83 -2.09 7.82
C ILE A 107 4.98 -0.87 8.20
N LEU A 108 3.66 -1.05 8.25
CA LEU A 108 2.68 -0.01 8.63
C LEU A 108 2.49 0.09 10.15
N HIS A 109 2.75 -0.98 10.91
CA HIS A 109 2.60 -1.07 12.37
C HIS A 109 3.87 -1.63 13.03
N PRO A 110 5.01 -0.90 13.04
CA PRO A 110 6.17 -1.31 13.79
C PRO A 110 5.82 -1.30 15.30
N ARG A 111 6.02 -2.44 15.96
CA ARG A 111 5.79 -2.60 17.42
C ARG A 111 6.70 -1.68 18.23
#